data_AF-A0A9D8Q2F5-F1
#
_entry.id   AF-A0A9D8Q2F5-F1
#
_cell.length_a   1.000
_cell.length_b   1.000
_cell.length_c   1.000
_cell.angle_alpha   90.00
_cell.angle_beta   90.00
_cell.angle_gamma   90.00
#
_symmetry.space_group_name_H-M   'P 1'
#
loop_
_entity.id
_entity.type
_entity.pdbx_description
1 polymer ?
#
loop_
_entity_poly.entity_id
_entity_poly.type
_entity_poly.pdbx_seq_one_letter_code
_entity_poly.pdbx_strand_id
1 'polypeptide(L)'
;AYGRLQPILVTLATLAIFQGLAIRVLPAPGGSVPEAYTAILANFEAPYSLVFIVVLLVVWALVRRTSIGVGIYAIGNDDLAAKSSGVKNLRSRVTAYVLSGVLAAAAGLFLVANATSGDPTTGNGYTLRSIVAVVLGGISLFGGRGTPMSAVIGAFVSTMIVNILFFAQIDPLYQSFFEGVFLVVAVLLTAIISRLMRRRAVA
;
A
#
# COMPACT_ATOMS: atom_id res chain seq x y z
N ALA A 1 1.84 -9.03 -19.81
CA ALA A 1 1.29 -10.08 -20.68
C ALA A 1 2.39 -11.02 -21.22
N TYR A 2 3.32 -11.48 -20.37
CA TYR A 2 4.34 -12.47 -20.76
C TYR A 2 4.17 -13.84 -20.08
N GLY A 3 3.22 -14.01 -19.15
CA GLY A 3 2.97 -15.30 -18.50
C GLY A 3 1.52 -15.77 -18.44
N ARG A 4 0.52 -14.98 -18.89
CA ARG A 4 -0.92 -15.22 -18.64
C ARG A 4 -1.30 -15.52 -17.17
N LEU A 5 -0.38 -15.30 -16.23
CA LEU A 5 -0.60 -15.49 -14.81
C LEU A 5 -1.43 -14.33 -14.24
N GLN A 6 -2.31 -14.66 -13.31
CA GLN A 6 -3.07 -13.67 -12.56
C GLN A 6 -2.08 -12.85 -11.70
N PRO A 7 -2.06 -11.51 -11.81
CA PRO A 7 -1.04 -10.70 -11.15
C PRO A 7 -1.01 -10.82 -9.63
N ILE A 8 -2.17 -11.03 -8.99
CA ILE A 8 -2.30 -11.22 -7.54
C ILE A 8 -1.48 -12.44 -7.09
N LEU A 9 -1.56 -13.55 -7.84
CA LEU A 9 -0.84 -14.78 -7.52
C LEU A 9 0.68 -14.56 -7.58
N VAL A 10 1.14 -13.81 -8.59
CA VAL A 10 2.55 -13.48 -8.75
C VAL A 10 3.04 -12.59 -7.61
N THR A 11 2.26 -11.58 -7.20
CA THR A 11 2.65 -10.69 -6.10
C THR A 11 2.66 -11.40 -4.75
N LEU A 12 1.72 -12.33 -4.51
CA LEU A 12 1.70 -13.14 -3.28
C LEU A 12 2.85 -14.15 -3.25
N ALA A 13 3.16 -14.80 -4.39
CA ALA A 13 4.33 -15.67 -4.49
C ALA A 13 5.64 -14.89 -4.25
N THR A 14 5.74 -13.68 -4.81
CA THR A 14 6.88 -12.78 -4.60
C THR A 14 7.02 -12.40 -3.11
N LEU A 15 5.92 -12.07 -2.43
CA LEU A 15 5.91 -11.83 -0.98
C LEU A 15 6.47 -13.03 -0.20
N ALA A 16 5.99 -14.25 -0.50
CA ALA A 16 6.44 -15.46 0.17
C ALA A 16 7.95 -15.74 -0.05
N ILE A 17 8.45 -15.50 -1.26
CA ILE A 17 9.89 -15.61 -1.58
C ILE A 17 10.69 -14.61 -0.74
N PHE A 18 10.28 -13.34 -0.70
CA PHE A 18 10.99 -12.32 0.09
C PHE A 18 10.92 -12.58 1.60
N GLN A 19 9.79 -13.07 2.11
CA GLN A 19 9.67 -13.48 3.52
C GLN A 19 10.60 -14.65 3.85
N GLY A 20 10.66 -15.68 2.99
CA GLY A 20 11.58 -16.81 3.17
C GLY A 20 13.05 -16.37 3.16
N LEU A 21 13.41 -15.46 2.25
CA LEU A 21 14.75 -14.87 2.21
C LEU A 21 15.05 -14.02 3.46
N ALA A 22 14.08 -13.23 3.95
CA ALA A 22 14.25 -12.42 5.15
C ALA A 22 14.53 -13.29 6.39
N ILE A 23 13.76 -14.36 6.59
CA ILE A 23 13.98 -15.32 7.69
C ILE A 23 15.33 -16.03 7.53
N ARG A 24 15.76 -16.31 6.30
CA ARG A 24 17.07 -16.95 6.06
C ARG A 24 18.25 -16.03 6.43
N VAL A 25 18.10 -14.73 6.22
CA VAL A 25 19.10 -13.71 6.55
C VAL A 25 19.12 -13.46 8.06
N LEU A 26 17.94 -13.27 8.67
CA LEU A 26 17.79 -13.00 10.10
C LEU A 26 16.68 -13.90 10.69
N PRO A 27 17.03 -15.04 11.30
CA PRO A 27 16.07 -16.04 11.73
C PRO A 27 15.33 -15.69 13.03
N ALA A 28 15.86 -14.75 13.82
CA ALA A 28 15.27 -14.29 15.07
C ALA A 28 15.33 -12.77 15.16
N PRO A 29 14.37 -12.11 15.85
CA PRO A 29 14.44 -10.68 16.11
C PRO A 29 15.79 -10.30 16.73
N GLY A 30 16.47 -9.32 16.13
CA GLY A 30 17.79 -8.91 16.59
C GLY A 30 18.51 -7.96 15.65
N GLY A 31 19.83 -7.84 15.86
CA GLY A 31 20.66 -6.86 15.18
C GLY A 31 20.59 -5.48 15.84
N SER A 32 21.44 -4.58 15.37
CA SER A 32 21.43 -3.17 15.75
C SER A 32 21.32 -2.32 14.50
N VAL A 33 20.49 -1.29 14.57
CA VAL A 33 20.38 -0.29 13.52
C VAL A 33 21.36 0.84 13.88
N PRO A 34 22.20 1.32 12.95
CA PRO A 34 23.13 2.40 13.23
C PRO A 34 22.42 3.64 13.82
N GLU A 35 22.95 4.22 14.89
CA GLU A 35 22.33 5.37 15.57
C GLU A 35 22.18 6.58 14.64
N ALA A 36 23.09 6.78 13.70
CA ALA A 36 22.97 7.83 12.69
C ALA A 36 21.73 7.64 11.80
N TYR A 37 21.31 6.39 11.54
CA TYR A 37 20.15 6.08 10.72
C TYR A 37 18.84 6.28 11.51
N THR A 38 18.80 5.86 12.77
CA THR A 38 17.64 6.12 13.66
C THR A 38 17.53 7.61 14.00
N ALA A 39 18.63 8.33 14.17
CA ALA A 39 18.62 9.77 14.40
C ALA A 39 18.10 10.57 13.20
N ILE A 40 18.28 10.11 11.96
CA ILE A 40 17.74 10.82 10.79
C ILE A 40 16.26 10.49 10.56
N LEU A 41 15.82 9.27 10.85
CA LEU A 41 14.51 8.78 10.41
C LEU A 41 13.48 8.61 11.54
N ALA A 42 13.94 8.39 12.78
CA ALA A 42 13.10 8.11 13.94
C ALA A 42 13.16 9.21 15.03
N ASN A 43 13.90 10.30 14.79
CA ASN A 43 13.94 11.43 15.72
C ASN A 43 12.55 12.10 15.83
N PHE A 44 12.07 12.27 17.06
CA PHE A 44 10.76 12.87 17.36
C PHE A 44 10.74 14.40 17.21
N GLU A 45 11.89 15.06 17.23
CA GLU A 45 11.99 16.54 17.16
C GLU A 45 11.71 17.10 15.77
N ALA A 46 11.87 16.29 14.72
CA ALA A 46 11.50 16.65 13.36
C ALA A 46 10.68 15.49 12.76
N PRO A 47 9.43 15.72 12.30
CA PRO A 47 8.59 14.64 11.79
C PRO A 47 9.05 14.21 10.38
N TYR A 48 10.21 13.56 10.30
CA TYR A 48 10.79 13.07 9.05
C TYR A 48 9.85 12.11 8.31
N SER A 49 8.97 11.42 9.03
CA SER A 49 7.86 10.63 8.46
C SER A 49 6.91 11.49 7.62
N LEU A 50 6.58 12.72 8.06
CA LEU A 50 5.76 13.66 7.28
C LEU A 50 6.54 14.18 6.06
N VAL A 51 7.82 14.51 6.22
CA VAL A 51 8.67 14.93 5.10
C VAL A 51 8.71 13.85 4.03
N PHE A 52 8.87 12.59 4.42
CA PHE A 52 8.87 11.47 3.49
C PHE A 52 7.54 11.29 2.78
N ILE A 53 6.41 11.37 3.50
CA ILE A 53 5.08 11.35 2.88
C ILE A 53 4.93 12.51 1.88
N VAL A 54 5.36 13.72 2.22
CA VAL A 54 5.30 14.88 1.32
C VAL A 54 6.15 14.65 0.08
N VAL A 55 7.37 14.14 0.22
CA VAL A 55 8.25 13.79 -0.90
C VAL A 55 7.58 12.76 -1.80
N LEU A 56 6.98 11.71 -1.23
CA LEU A 56 6.24 10.70 -2.00
C LEU A 56 5.05 11.30 -2.76
N LEU A 57 4.29 12.21 -2.14
CA LEU A 57 3.19 12.91 -2.78
C LEU A 57 3.66 13.79 -3.93
N VAL A 58 4.79 14.50 -3.77
CA VAL A 58 5.39 15.33 -4.82
C VAL A 58 5.88 14.45 -5.98
N VAL A 59 6.63 13.38 -5.68
CA VAL A 59 7.10 12.43 -6.70
C VAL A 59 5.91 11.86 -7.47
N TRP A 60 4.85 11.45 -6.77
CA TRP A 60 3.65 10.97 -7.47
C TRP A 60 2.97 12.07 -8.29
N ALA A 61 2.90 13.31 -7.79
CA ALA A 61 2.32 14.41 -8.55
C ALA A 61 3.06 14.67 -9.87
N LEU A 62 4.39 14.52 -9.86
CA LEU A 62 5.21 14.58 -11.07
C LEU A 62 4.93 13.38 -11.98
N VAL A 63 4.98 12.16 -11.44
CA VAL A 63 4.75 10.92 -12.20
C VAL A 63 3.35 10.89 -12.83
N ARG A 64 2.32 11.37 -12.13
CA ARG A 64 0.93 11.43 -12.60
C ARG A 64 0.78 12.27 -13.88
N ARG A 65 1.62 13.31 -14.06
CA ARG A 65 1.61 14.14 -15.26
C ARG A 65 2.37 13.52 -16.44
N THR A 66 3.18 12.48 -16.20
CA THR A 66 3.90 11.80 -17.28
C THR A 66 3.00 10.84 -18.05
N SER A 67 3.45 10.44 -19.24
CA SER A 67 2.79 9.41 -20.08
C SER A 67 2.62 8.08 -19.33
N ILE A 68 3.53 7.76 -18.42
CA ILE A 68 3.45 6.57 -17.57
C ILE A 68 2.27 6.71 -16.60
N GLY A 69 2.17 7.83 -15.88
CA GLY A 69 1.09 8.09 -14.92
C GLY A 69 -0.28 8.05 -15.58
N VAL A 70 -0.45 8.77 -16.70
CA VAL A 70 -1.70 8.74 -17.49
C VAL A 70 -2.01 7.33 -17.98
N GLY A 71 -0.99 6.60 -18.46
CA GLY A 71 -1.14 5.22 -18.89
C GLY A 71 -1.60 4.27 -17.77
N ILE A 72 -1.09 4.43 -16.53
CA ILE A 72 -1.50 3.63 -15.37
C ILE A 72 -3.00 3.81 -15.09
N TYR A 73 -3.49 5.04 -15.05
CA TYR A 73 -4.91 5.32 -14.84
C TYR A 73 -5.79 4.83 -16.00
N ALA A 74 -5.34 5.02 -17.24
CA ALA A 74 -6.06 4.57 -18.44
C ALA A 74 -6.25 3.04 -18.45
N ILE A 75 -5.18 2.29 -18.19
CA ILE A 75 -5.20 0.81 -18.12
C ILE A 75 -6.14 0.32 -17.02
N GLY A 76 -6.18 1.03 -15.89
CA GLY A 76 -7.07 0.68 -14.77
C GLY A 76 -8.54 0.97 -15.03
N ASN A 77 -8.88 1.84 -15.99
CA ASN A 77 -10.27 2.10 -16.36
C ASN A 77 -10.76 1.12 -17.42
N ASP A 78 -10.01 0.97 -18.52
CA ASP A 78 -10.28 -0.01 -19.58
C ASP A 78 -8.98 -0.34 -20.33
N ASP A 79 -8.52 -1.59 -20.21
CA ASP A 79 -7.29 -2.07 -20.84
C ASP A 79 -7.37 -2.08 -22.37
N LEU A 80 -8.53 -2.44 -22.94
CA LEU A 80 -8.74 -2.52 -24.38
C LEU A 80 -8.80 -1.11 -24.98
N ALA A 81 -9.52 -0.19 -24.34
CA ALA A 81 -9.59 1.20 -24.77
C ALA A 81 -8.25 1.94 -24.62
N ALA A 82 -7.48 1.64 -23.57
CA ALA A 82 -6.13 2.18 -23.42
C ALA A 82 -5.22 1.71 -24.56
N LYS A 83 -5.32 0.43 -24.94
CA LYS A 83 -4.52 -0.15 -26.02
C LYS A 83 -4.86 0.46 -27.38
N SER A 84 -6.15 0.67 -27.68
CA SER A 84 -6.59 1.31 -28.93
C SER A 84 -6.19 2.79 -28.99
N SER A 85 -6.04 3.45 -27.83
CA SER A 85 -5.57 4.84 -27.72
C SER A 85 -4.04 4.99 -27.78
N GLY A 86 -3.30 3.94 -28.14
CA GLY A 86 -1.83 3.98 -28.30
C GLY A 86 -1.05 3.94 -26.98
N VAL A 87 -1.69 3.68 -25.84
CA VAL A 87 -0.99 3.51 -24.56
C VAL A 87 -0.14 2.25 -24.61
N LYS A 88 1.14 2.37 -24.21
CA LYS A 88 2.05 1.23 -24.10
C LYS A 88 1.73 0.45 -22.82
N ASN A 89 0.64 -0.32 -22.82
CA ASN A 89 0.11 -0.98 -21.61
C ASN A 89 1.16 -1.79 -20.84
N LEU A 90 2.08 -2.45 -21.56
CA LEU A 90 3.14 -3.24 -20.93
C LEU A 90 4.10 -2.36 -20.10
N ARG A 91 4.57 -1.25 -20.65
CA ARG A 91 5.54 -0.37 -19.97
C ARG A 91 4.91 0.23 -18.72
N SER A 92 3.71 0.79 -18.85
CA SER A 92 3.02 1.39 -17.70
C SER A 92 2.71 0.38 -16.59
N ARG A 93 2.33 -0.86 -16.92
CA ARG A 93 2.15 -1.93 -15.91
C ARG A 93 3.45 -2.28 -15.21
N VAL A 94 4.53 -2.51 -15.96
CA VAL A 94 5.83 -2.86 -15.37
C VAL A 94 6.32 -1.72 -14.47
N THR A 95 6.24 -0.48 -14.92
CA THR A 95 6.63 0.67 -14.10
C THR A 95 5.78 0.79 -12.84
N ALA A 96 4.47 0.52 -12.90
CA ALA A 96 3.62 0.52 -11.72
C ALA A 96 4.06 -0.51 -10.67
N TYR A 97 4.39 -1.74 -11.08
CA TYR A 97 4.90 -2.77 -10.17
C TYR A 97 6.26 -2.41 -9.58
N VAL A 98 7.17 -1.88 -10.41
CA VAL A 98 8.49 -1.44 -9.96
C VAL A 98 8.36 -0.29 -8.95
N LEU A 99 7.53 0.71 -9.24
CA LEU A 99 7.26 1.82 -8.32
C LEU A 99 6.67 1.31 -7.00
N SER A 100 5.70 0.39 -7.05
CA SER A 100 5.13 -0.22 -5.85
C SER A 100 6.20 -0.94 -5.01
N GLY A 101 7.12 -1.67 -5.65
CA GLY A 101 8.21 -2.36 -4.96
C GLY A 101 9.21 -1.39 -4.32
N VAL A 102 9.58 -0.32 -5.03
CA VAL A 102 10.46 0.73 -4.49
C VAL A 102 9.83 1.43 -3.28
N LEU A 103 8.53 1.75 -3.36
CA LEU A 103 7.79 2.35 -2.25
C LEU A 103 7.69 1.40 -1.05
N ALA A 104 7.44 0.11 -1.28
CA ALA A 104 7.39 -0.90 -0.23
C ALA A 104 8.76 -1.08 0.45
N ALA A 105 9.86 -1.11 -0.33
CA ALA A 105 11.21 -1.18 0.19
C ALA A 105 11.55 0.05 1.04
N ALA A 106 11.20 1.25 0.57
CA ALA A 106 11.43 2.47 1.32
C ALA A 106 10.58 2.51 2.61
N ALA A 107 9.33 2.07 2.58
CA ALA A 107 8.50 1.94 3.79
C ALA A 107 9.09 0.93 4.80
N GLY A 108 9.62 -0.20 4.32
CA GLY A 108 10.31 -1.17 5.16
C GLY A 108 11.57 -0.61 5.83
N LEU A 109 12.35 0.20 5.11
CA LEU A 109 13.50 0.91 5.65
C LEU A 109 13.11 1.87 6.80
N PHE A 110 11.99 2.58 6.67
CA PHE A 110 11.43 3.39 7.75
C PHE A 110 10.97 2.56 8.94
N LEU A 111 10.32 1.42 8.68
CA LEU A 111 9.85 0.52 9.74
C LEU A 111 11.02 0.01 10.59
N VAL A 112 12.13 -0.38 9.96
CA VAL A 112 13.36 -0.79 10.65
C VAL A 112 13.95 0.36 11.46
N ALA A 113 13.95 1.58 10.94
CA ALA A 113 14.41 2.75 11.68
C ALA A 113 13.59 3.00 12.95
N ASN A 114 12.26 2.81 12.87
CA ASN A 114 11.35 2.99 13.99
C ASN A 114 11.48 1.86 15.03
N ALA A 115 11.57 0.61 14.57
CA ALA A 115 11.70 -0.56 15.43
C ALA A 115 13.08 -0.68 16.10
N THR A 116 14.10 0.03 15.61
CA THR A 116 15.51 0.02 16.08
C THR A 116 16.16 -1.38 16.08
N SER A 117 15.45 -2.38 15.59
CA SER A 117 15.81 -3.80 15.53
C SER A 117 15.23 -4.41 14.26
N GLY A 118 15.87 -5.47 13.76
CA GLY A 118 15.37 -6.23 12.63
C GLY A 118 14.50 -7.39 13.11
N ASP A 119 13.26 -7.45 12.65
CA ASP A 119 12.40 -8.62 12.80
C ASP A 119 11.75 -8.96 11.44
N PRO A 120 11.96 -10.18 10.91
CA PRO A 120 11.42 -10.58 9.62
C PRO A 120 9.89 -10.70 9.59
N THR A 121 9.24 -10.79 10.76
CA THR A 121 7.79 -11.01 10.87
C THR A 121 6.98 -9.73 11.01
N THR A 122 7.61 -8.60 11.33
CA THR A 122 6.93 -7.31 11.54
C THR A 122 6.15 -6.85 10.30
N GLY A 123 6.60 -7.22 9.10
CA GLY A 123 5.96 -6.86 7.83
C GLY A 123 4.67 -7.61 7.50
N ASN A 124 4.36 -8.71 8.19
CA ASN A 124 3.30 -9.64 7.78
C ASN A 124 1.90 -8.99 7.75
N GLY A 125 1.56 -8.17 8.74
CA GLY A 125 0.27 -7.48 8.82
C GLY A 125 0.11 -6.33 7.82
N TYR A 126 1.21 -5.76 7.33
CA TYR A 126 1.17 -4.57 6.45
C TYR A 126 0.59 -4.86 5.07
N THR A 127 0.60 -6.11 4.61
CA THR A 127 -0.04 -6.47 3.34
C THR A 127 -1.55 -6.27 3.42
N LEU A 128 -2.20 -6.80 4.45
CA LEU A 128 -3.64 -6.64 4.65
C LEU A 128 -3.98 -5.20 5.01
N ARG A 129 -3.23 -4.60 5.93
CA ARG A 129 -3.45 -3.24 6.41
C ARG A 129 -3.30 -2.18 5.32
N SER A 130 -2.38 -2.38 4.36
CA SER A 130 -2.25 -1.47 3.22
C SER A 130 -3.46 -1.53 2.29
N ILE A 131 -4.05 -2.72 2.07
CA ILE A 131 -5.30 -2.87 1.32
C ILE A 131 -6.44 -2.19 2.08
N VAL A 132 -6.57 -2.43 3.39
CA VAL A 132 -7.58 -1.76 4.24
C VAL A 132 -7.48 -0.24 4.14
N ALA A 133 -6.28 0.31 4.30
CA ALA A 133 -6.02 1.74 4.22
C ALA A 133 -6.45 2.34 2.88
N VAL A 134 -6.09 1.70 1.76
CA VAL A 134 -6.42 2.17 0.40
C VAL A 134 -7.93 2.11 0.14
N VAL A 135 -8.62 1.06 0.61
CA VAL A 135 -10.08 0.92 0.47
C VAL A 135 -10.83 1.92 1.36
N LEU A 136 -10.41 2.10 2.62
CA LEU A 136 -10.95 3.15 3.50
C LEU A 136 -10.72 4.55 2.92
N GLY A 137 -9.60 4.74 2.22
CA GLY A 137 -9.30 5.94 1.43
C GLY A 137 -10.13 6.08 0.15
N GLY A 138 -11.08 5.18 -0.13
CA GLY A 138 -12.01 5.26 -1.26
C GLY A 138 -11.39 4.96 -2.63
N ILE A 139 -10.23 4.29 -2.66
CA ILE A 139 -9.55 3.93 -3.91
C ILE A 139 -10.15 2.62 -4.46
N SER A 140 -10.32 2.56 -5.78
CA SER A 140 -10.86 1.38 -6.45
C SER A 140 -9.87 0.23 -6.48
N LEU A 141 -10.26 -0.94 -5.95
CA LEU A 141 -9.48 -2.18 -6.04
C LEU A 141 -9.32 -2.68 -7.49
N PHE A 142 -10.29 -2.35 -8.35
CA PHE A 142 -10.27 -2.75 -9.76
C PHE A 142 -9.49 -1.77 -10.65
N GLY A 143 -8.97 -0.68 -10.07
CA GLY A 143 -8.17 0.32 -10.78
C GLY A 143 -8.99 1.49 -11.35
N GLY A 144 -8.29 2.40 -12.02
CA GLY A 144 -8.87 3.52 -12.79
C GLY A 144 -9.29 4.73 -11.97
N ARG A 145 -9.41 4.61 -10.63
CA ARG A 145 -9.85 5.71 -9.74
C ARG A 145 -9.12 5.67 -8.41
N GLY A 146 -8.67 6.85 -7.97
CA GLY A 146 -8.03 7.04 -6.67
C GLY A 146 -6.93 8.10 -6.68
N THR A 147 -6.60 8.62 -5.49
CA THR A 147 -5.50 9.56 -5.30
C THR A 147 -4.62 9.09 -4.15
N PRO A 148 -3.28 9.30 -4.19
CA PRO A 148 -2.43 8.91 -3.07
C PRO A 148 -2.78 9.66 -1.79
N MET A 149 -3.28 10.90 -1.90
CA MET A 149 -3.73 11.67 -0.74
C MET A 149 -4.82 10.93 0.04
N SER A 150 -5.77 10.32 -0.67
CA SER A 150 -6.83 9.55 -0.01
C SER A 150 -6.31 8.24 0.58
N ALA A 151 -5.27 7.63 0.01
CA ALA A 151 -4.56 6.51 0.63
C ALA A 151 -3.89 6.89 1.95
N VAL A 152 -3.25 8.07 2.01
CA VAL A 152 -2.61 8.59 3.24
C VAL A 152 -3.66 8.82 4.33
N ILE A 153 -4.80 9.43 3.99
CA ILE A 153 -5.90 9.63 4.93
C ILE A 153 -6.44 8.27 5.41
N GLY A 154 -6.66 7.32 4.51
CA GLY A 154 -7.13 5.98 4.87
C GLY A 154 -6.13 5.21 5.74
N ALA A 155 -4.82 5.36 5.50
CA ALA A 155 -3.77 4.79 6.34
C ALA A 155 -3.72 5.41 7.73
N PHE A 156 -3.93 6.72 7.83
CA PHE A 156 -4.03 7.43 9.10
C PHE A 156 -5.24 6.93 9.91
N VAL A 157 -6.42 6.85 9.29
CA VAL A 157 -7.65 6.33 9.92
C VAL A 157 -7.46 4.88 10.35
N SER A 158 -6.93 4.01 9.48
CA SER A 158 -6.64 2.62 9.81
C SER A 158 -5.69 2.49 11.00
N THR A 159 -4.68 3.36 11.08
CA THR A 159 -3.72 3.37 12.19
C THR A 159 -4.33 3.86 13.50
N MET A 160 -5.17 4.90 13.44
CA MET A 160 -5.93 5.35 14.60
C MET A 160 -6.83 4.24 15.16
N ILE A 161 -7.49 3.47 14.29
CA ILE A 161 -8.32 2.33 14.72
C ILE A 161 -7.49 1.31 15.50
N VAL A 162 -6.33 0.89 14.97
CA VAL A 162 -5.44 -0.05 15.65
C VAL A 162 -4.98 0.50 17.00
N ASN A 163 -4.61 1.77 17.06
CA ASN A 163 -4.22 2.42 18.32
C ASN A 163 -5.37 2.46 19.33
N ILE A 164 -6.61 2.74 18.90
CA ILE A 164 -7.79 2.71 19.76
C ILE A 164 -8.02 1.31 20.33
N LEU A 165 -7.93 0.26 19.51
CA LEU A 165 -8.07 -1.13 19.97
C LEU A 165 -6.99 -1.49 21.01
N PHE A 166 -5.76 -1.03 20.78
CA PHE A 166 -4.65 -1.20 21.71
C PHE A 166 -4.91 -0.50 23.05
N PHE A 167 -5.33 0.77 23.03
CA PHE A 167 -5.68 1.50 24.26
C PHE A 167 -6.93 0.97 24.96
N ALA A 168 -7.85 0.35 24.22
CA ALA A 168 -8.98 -0.38 24.77
C ALA A 168 -8.59 -1.73 25.40
N GLN A 169 -7.29 -2.05 25.48
CA GLN A 169 -6.74 -3.29 26.03
C GLN A 169 -7.28 -4.56 25.36
N ILE A 170 -7.64 -4.46 24.08
CA ILE A 170 -8.02 -5.63 23.30
C ILE A 170 -6.75 -6.41 22.97
N ASP A 171 -6.79 -7.72 23.20
CA ASP A 171 -5.68 -8.62 22.92
C ASP A 171 -5.17 -8.42 21.47
N PRO A 172 -3.86 -8.23 21.25
CA PRO A 172 -3.27 -8.14 19.91
C PRO A 172 -3.70 -9.24 18.95
N LEU A 173 -4.03 -10.42 19.47
CA LEU A 173 -4.53 -11.56 18.68
C LEU A 173 -5.85 -11.24 17.95
N TYR A 174 -6.70 -10.39 18.55
CA TYR A 174 -7.95 -9.93 17.91
C TYR A 174 -7.75 -8.75 16.96
N GLN A 175 -6.59 -8.07 16.96
CA GLN A 175 -6.37 -6.93 16.06
C GLN A 175 -6.45 -7.36 14.59
N SER A 176 -5.85 -8.50 14.22
CA SER A 176 -5.94 -9.04 12.86
C SER A 176 -7.37 -9.44 12.48
N PHE A 177 -8.16 -9.94 13.45
CA PHE A 177 -9.57 -10.24 13.24
C PHE A 177 -10.35 -8.97 12.90
N PHE A 178 -10.20 -7.91 13.71
CA PHE A 178 -10.88 -6.64 13.47
C PHE A 178 -10.41 -5.96 12.17
N GLU A 179 -9.12 -6.01 11.83
CA GLU A 179 -8.62 -5.53 10.53
C GLU A 179 -9.32 -6.22 9.35
N GLY A 180 -9.51 -7.54 9.41
CA GLY A 180 -10.26 -8.29 8.42
C GLY A 180 -11.73 -7.88 8.34
N VAL A 181 -12.38 -7.69 9.50
CA VAL A 181 -13.76 -7.19 9.57
C VAL A 181 -13.87 -5.79 8.96
N PHE A 182 -12.94 -4.88 9.27
CA PHE A 182 -12.92 -3.54 8.67
C PHE A 182 -12.72 -3.58 7.17
N LEU A 183 -11.86 -4.48 6.66
CA LEU A 183 -11.72 -4.67 5.21
C LEU A 183 -13.05 -5.07 4.58
N VAL A 184 -13.72 -6.08 5.12
CA VAL A 184 -15.00 -6.58 4.58
C VAL A 184 -16.04 -5.47 4.59
N VAL A 185 -16.17 -4.76 5.71
CA VAL A 185 -17.11 -3.62 5.84
C VAL A 185 -16.78 -2.52 4.84
N ALA A 186 -15.50 -2.12 4.73
CA ALA A 186 -15.06 -1.07 3.81
C ALA A 186 -15.33 -1.44 2.34
N VAL A 187 -15.07 -2.69 1.95
CA VAL A 187 -15.34 -3.20 0.61
C VAL A 187 -16.85 -3.26 0.35
N LEU A 188 -17.64 -3.75 1.30
CA LEU A 188 -19.11 -3.80 1.18
C LEU A 188 -19.70 -2.40 1.02
N LEU A 189 -19.29 -1.44 1.84
CA LEU A 189 -19.71 -0.05 1.73
C LEU A 189 -19.34 0.53 0.37
N THR A 190 -18.11 0.31 -0.08
CA THR A 190 -17.65 0.76 -1.40
C THR A 190 -18.45 0.12 -2.54
N ALA A 191 -18.79 -1.16 -2.43
CA ALA A 191 -19.62 -1.88 -3.39
C ALA A 191 -21.07 -1.37 -3.42
N ILE A 192 -21.64 -1.06 -2.25
CA ILE A 192 -22.99 -0.50 -2.14
C ILE A 192 -23.03 0.92 -2.72
N ILE A 193 -22.10 1.78 -2.33
CA ILE A 193 -22.03 3.17 -2.81
C ILE A 193 -21.85 3.19 -4.33
N SER A 194 -20.93 2.37 -4.87
CA SER A 194 -20.71 2.29 -6.32
C SER A 194 -21.94 1.77 -7.08
N ARG A 195 -22.71 0.83 -6.53
CA ARG A 195 -24.00 0.39 -7.10
C ARG A 195 -25.05 1.51 -7.08
N LEU A 196 -25.16 2.25 -5.97
CA LEU A 196 -26.10 3.36 -5.85
C LEU A 196 -25.79 4.50 -6.82
N MET A 197 -24.52 4.83 -7.00
CA MET A 197 -24.09 5.86 -7.97
C MET A 197 -24.36 5.42 -9.42
N ARG A 198 -24.17 4.13 -9.76
CA ARG A 198 -24.55 3.61 -11.09
C ARG A 198 -26.05 3.70 -11.34
N ARG A 199 -26.88 3.46 -10.31
CA ARG A 199 -28.34 3.60 -10.44
C ARG A 199 -28.79 5.05 -10.68
N ARG A 200 -28.15 6.02 -10.04
CA ARG A 200 -28.42 7.46 -10.25
C ARG A 200 -27.96 8.00 -11.61
N ALA A 201 -27.03 7.33 -12.29
CA ALA A 201 -26.56 7.75 -13.62
C ALA A 201 -27.43 7.22 -14.78
N VAL A 202 -28.37 6.32 -14.47
CA VAL A 202 -29.26 5.65 -15.45
C VAL A 202 -30.71 6.13 -15.32
N ALA A 203 -31.03 6.86 -14.24
CA ALA A 203 -32.31 7.53 -14.03
C ALA A 203 -32.19 9.02 -14.37
#